data_AF-A0A6N8BNN7-F1
#
_entry.id   AF-A0A6N8BNN7-F1
#
_cell.length_a   1.000
_cell.length_b   1.000
_cell.length_c   1.000
_cell.angle_alpha   90.00
_cell.angle_beta   90.00
_cell.angle_gamma   90.00
#
_symmetry.space_group_name_H-M   'P 1'
#
loop_
_entity.id
_entity.type
_entity.pdbx_description
1 polymer ?
#
loop_
_entity_poly.entity_id
_entity_poly.type
_entity_poly.pdbx_seq_one_letter_code
_entity_poly.pdbx_strand_id
1 'polypeptide(L)'
;MKYSENLSIILMRDNGPRRSYRVRRARFVAALTVMACMPLLCAVLGWLCWTLWQQNVQLRDNVLRFESDYQVAQANAERLENLEELLREENIPGRELVLRRLGTGGAAAEAPGEGPAAPASNAPAAEKQAKDQPKDAARANDGPGHEDFPSIDLDYVKVGNVQVREIRGGKLRLALDLRNTDSQKILSGVVSGTLLTADGKTYPLRFDQEDVGNFRISRFKRAVMVAATEKQISLTNAQVILEVRSQENTVVFRNIFAVEH
;
A
#
# COMPACT_ATOMS: atom_id res chain seq x y z
N MET A 1 -23.90 -41.69 26.96
CA MET A 1 -24.44 -40.97 28.13
C MET A 1 -23.32 -40.18 28.79
N LYS A 2 -23.35 -38.84 28.78
CA LYS A 2 -22.34 -38.02 29.49
C LYS A 2 -22.76 -37.91 30.96
N TYR A 3 -22.05 -38.59 31.86
CA TYR A 3 -22.24 -38.43 33.30
C TYR A 3 -21.96 -36.98 33.70
N SER A 4 -22.98 -36.29 34.22
CA SER A 4 -22.80 -34.93 34.75
C SER A 4 -22.33 -35.01 36.19
N GLU A 5 -21.02 -35.01 36.38
CA GLU A 5 -20.43 -34.96 37.70
C GLU A 5 -20.55 -33.55 38.29
N ASN A 6 -21.12 -33.47 39.49
CA ASN A 6 -21.30 -32.22 40.23
C ASN A 6 -20.31 -32.18 41.39
N LEU A 7 -19.54 -31.08 41.51
CA LEU A 7 -18.72 -30.81 42.69
C LEU A 7 -19.53 -30.04 43.73
N SER A 8 -19.37 -30.42 45.01
CA SER A 8 -19.81 -29.62 46.14
C SER A 8 -18.61 -28.87 46.72
N ILE A 9 -18.62 -27.54 46.61
CA ILE A 9 -17.61 -26.66 47.21
C ILE A 9 -18.21 -26.12 48.51
N ILE A 10 -17.53 -26.36 49.63
CA ILE A 10 -17.93 -25.86 50.95
C ILE A 10 -16.90 -24.80 51.34
N LEU A 11 -17.38 -23.57 51.54
CA LEU A 11 -16.58 -22.52 52.16
C LEU A 11 -16.95 -22.43 53.63
N MET A 12 -15.99 -22.77 54.48
CA MET A 12 -16.03 -22.50 55.91
C MET A 12 -15.10 -21.33 56.20
N ARG A 13 -15.62 -20.35 56.95
CA ARG A 13 -14.86 -19.22 57.50
C ARG A 13 -14.82 -19.46 59.00
N ASP A 14 -13.67 -19.28 59.64
CA ASP A 14 -13.43 -19.72 61.04
C ASP A 14 -14.48 -19.26 62.05
N ASN A 15 -15.11 -18.10 61.83
CA ASN A 15 -16.19 -17.57 62.69
C ASN A 15 -17.47 -17.20 61.92
N GLY A 16 -17.81 -17.87 60.81
CA GLY A 16 -18.92 -17.46 59.94
C GLY A 16 -19.85 -18.58 59.45
N PRO A 17 -21.04 -18.23 58.91
CA PRO A 17 -22.01 -19.21 58.43
C PRO A 17 -21.46 -20.05 57.26
N ARG A 18 -21.70 -21.36 57.32
CA ARG A 18 -21.32 -22.32 56.27
C ARG A 18 -22.13 -22.07 55.01
N ARG A 19 -21.44 -21.84 53.88
CA ARG A 19 -22.08 -21.79 52.54
C ARG A 19 -21.58 -22.93 51.68
N SER A 20 -22.52 -23.68 51.10
CA SER A 20 -22.23 -24.75 50.14
C SER A 20 -22.74 -24.38 48.76
N TYR A 21 -21.87 -24.45 47.76
CA TYR A 21 -22.22 -24.24 46.36
C TYR A 21 -22.08 -25.56 45.60
N ARG A 22 -23.09 -25.91 44.81
CA ARG A 22 -23.04 -27.04 43.88
C ARG A 22 -22.73 -26.53 42.50
N VAL A 23 -21.59 -26.92 41.94
CA VAL A 23 -21.13 -26.47 40.62
C VAL A 23 -20.86 -27.69 39.75
N ARG A 24 -21.23 -27.63 38.47
CA ARG A 24 -20.89 -28.68 37.50
C ARG A 24 -19.37 -28.77 37.35
N ARG A 25 -18.78 -29.97 37.46
CA ARG A 25 -17.33 -30.22 37.38
C ARG A 25 -16.70 -29.57 36.15
N ALA A 26 -17.35 -29.72 34.99
CA ALA A 26 -16.89 -29.16 33.73
C ALA A 26 -16.76 -27.62 33.76
N ARG A 27 -17.71 -26.90 34.38
CA ARG A 27 -17.66 -25.43 34.46
C ARG A 27 -16.56 -24.95 35.41
N PHE A 28 -16.37 -25.66 36.52
CA PHE A 28 -15.33 -25.32 37.48
C PHE A 28 -13.92 -25.53 36.90
N VAL A 29 -13.69 -26.69 36.25
CA VAL A 29 -12.43 -26.96 35.56
C VAL A 29 -12.20 -25.96 34.42
N ALA A 30 -13.22 -25.67 33.61
CA ALA A 30 -13.11 -24.66 32.56
C ALA A 30 -12.71 -23.28 33.12
N ALA A 31 -13.35 -22.82 34.20
CA ALA A 31 -13.00 -21.55 34.84
C ALA A 31 -11.55 -21.54 35.37
N LEU A 32 -11.11 -22.63 36.00
CA LEU A 32 -9.72 -22.78 36.45
C LEU A 32 -8.72 -22.76 35.29
N THR A 33 -9.02 -23.47 34.20
CA THR A 33 -8.16 -23.47 33.00
C THR A 33 -8.11 -22.10 32.35
N VAL A 34 -9.22 -21.37 32.26
CA VAL A 34 -9.24 -20.02 31.72
C VAL A 34 -8.42 -19.07 32.60
N MET A 35 -8.58 -19.15 33.92
CA MET A 35 -7.82 -18.32 34.85
C MET A 35 -6.32 -18.62 34.79
N ALA A 36 -5.93 -19.89 34.62
CA ALA A 36 -4.53 -20.30 34.46
C ALA A 36 -3.94 -19.90 33.09
N CYS A 37 -4.74 -19.92 32.02
CA CYS A 37 -4.31 -19.53 30.67
C CYS A 37 -4.29 -18.01 30.46
N MET A 38 -5.07 -17.24 31.21
CA MET A 38 -5.15 -15.78 31.10
C MET A 38 -3.78 -15.06 31.18
N PRO A 39 -2.89 -15.33 32.15
CA PRO A 39 -1.59 -14.67 32.21
C PRO A 39 -0.70 -15.00 30.99
N LEU A 40 -0.77 -16.23 30.50
CA LEU A 40 -0.04 -16.64 29.28
C LEU A 40 -0.54 -15.87 28.06
N LEU A 41 -1.87 -15.74 27.94
CA LEU A 41 -2.51 -15.00 26.86
C LEU A 41 -2.14 -13.52 26.90
N CYS A 42 -2.12 -12.91 28.09
CA CYS A 42 -1.66 -11.54 28.28
C CYS A 42 -0.17 -11.36 27.92
N ALA A 43 0.69 -12.31 28.28
CA ALA A 43 2.11 -12.25 27.92
C ALA A 43 2.30 -12.30 26.39
N VAL A 44 1.59 -13.19 25.70
CA VAL A 44 1.63 -13.29 24.22
C VAL A 44 1.11 -12.02 23.56
N LEU A 45 -0.02 -11.47 24.05
CA LEU A 45 -0.56 -10.22 23.51
C LEU A 45 0.37 -9.03 23.76
N GLY A 46 0.98 -8.95 24.94
CA GLY A 46 1.99 -7.94 25.26
C GLY A 46 3.21 -8.03 24.34
N TRP A 47 3.68 -9.25 24.08
CA TRP A 47 4.76 -9.51 23.12
C TRP A 47 4.38 -9.05 21.70
N LEU A 48 3.20 -9.42 21.21
CA LEU A 48 2.72 -8.99 19.89
C LEU A 48 2.63 -7.46 19.79
N CYS A 49 2.07 -6.80 20.81
CA CYS A 49 1.99 -5.35 20.86
C CYS A 49 3.38 -4.69 20.83
N TRP A 50 4.33 -5.23 21.58
CA TRP A 50 5.73 -4.78 21.57
C TRP A 50 6.36 -4.92 20.18
N THR A 51 6.20 -6.08 19.54
CA THR A 51 6.76 -6.31 18.19
C THR A 51 6.16 -5.38 17.14
N LEU A 52 4.85 -5.15 17.17
CA LEU A 52 4.18 -4.22 16.28
C LEU A 52 4.63 -2.78 16.52
N TRP A 53 4.86 -2.40 17.78
CA TRP A 53 5.37 -1.07 18.09
C TRP A 53 6.79 -0.88 17.54
N GLN A 54 7.68 -1.86 17.72
CA GLN A 54 9.03 -1.83 17.16
C GLN A 54 9.02 -1.70 15.62
N GLN A 55 8.17 -2.46 14.94
CA GLN A 55 7.99 -2.33 13.49
C GLN A 55 7.49 -0.94 13.09
N ASN A 56 6.53 -0.38 13.84
CA ASN A 56 6.01 0.97 13.56
C ASN A 56 7.08 2.05 13.70
N VAL A 57 7.94 1.94 14.71
CA VAL A 57 9.08 2.86 14.90
C VAL A 57 10.05 2.76 13.73
N GLN A 58 10.44 1.54 13.34
CA GLN A 58 11.32 1.32 12.19
C GLN A 58 10.72 1.87 10.88
N LEU A 59 9.42 1.71 10.67
CA LEU A 59 8.73 2.25 9.50
C LEU A 59 8.78 3.80 9.48
N ARG A 60 8.61 4.45 10.63
CA ARG A 60 8.70 5.93 10.71
C ARG A 60 10.10 6.43 10.40
N ASP A 61 11.12 5.75 10.93
CA ASP A 61 12.51 6.12 10.66
C ASP A 61 12.86 5.96 9.18
N ASN A 62 12.39 4.90 8.53
CA ASN A 62 12.59 4.70 7.10
C ASN A 62 11.85 5.76 6.27
N VAL A 63 10.61 6.11 6.62
CA VAL A 63 9.87 7.18 5.94
C VAL A 63 10.61 8.52 6.05
N LEU A 64 11.10 8.87 7.24
CA LEU A 64 11.87 10.10 7.42
C LEU A 64 13.15 10.11 6.60
N ARG A 65 13.86 8.97 6.53
CA ARG A 65 15.06 8.81 5.69
C ARG A 65 14.75 8.95 4.21
N PHE A 66 13.70 8.30 3.71
CA PHE A 66 13.31 8.41 2.31
C PHE A 66 12.86 9.82 1.94
N GLU A 67 12.15 10.51 2.84
CA GLU A 67 11.78 11.90 2.63
C GLU A 67 13.02 12.81 2.54
N SER A 68 14.01 12.62 3.42
CA SER A 68 15.26 13.38 3.33
C SER A 68 16.04 13.08 2.05
N ASP A 69 16.12 11.81 1.65
CA ASP A 69 16.83 11.41 0.43
C ASP A 69 16.14 11.98 -0.82
N TYR A 70 14.81 12.00 -0.84
CA TYR A 70 14.03 12.59 -1.93
C TYR A 70 14.25 14.10 -2.02
N GLN A 71 14.25 14.82 -0.89
CA GLN A 71 14.53 16.27 -0.88
C GLN A 71 15.94 16.59 -1.36
N VAL A 72 16.94 15.78 -0.97
CA VAL A 72 18.32 15.93 -1.43
C VAL A 72 18.43 15.68 -2.94
N ALA A 73 17.78 14.62 -3.44
CA ALA A 73 17.76 14.31 -4.86
C ALA A 73 17.07 15.44 -5.66
N GLN A 74 15.95 15.97 -5.17
CA GLN A 74 15.24 17.08 -5.80
C GLN A 74 16.08 18.36 -5.80
N ALA A 75 16.70 18.72 -4.68
CA ALA A 75 17.58 19.88 -4.61
C ALA A 75 18.78 19.74 -5.55
N ASN A 76 19.33 18.54 -5.73
CA ASN A 76 20.39 18.29 -6.69
C ASN A 76 19.91 18.38 -8.14
N ALA A 77 18.69 17.92 -8.43
CA ALA A 77 18.08 18.08 -9.76
C ALA A 77 17.86 19.56 -10.08
N GLU A 78 17.27 20.33 -9.16
CA GLU A 78 17.06 21.78 -9.32
C GLU A 78 18.39 22.52 -9.48
N ARG A 79 19.45 22.10 -8.79
CA ARG A 79 20.80 22.67 -8.97
C ARG A 79 21.37 22.34 -10.36
N LEU A 80 21.19 21.12 -10.85
CA LEU A 80 21.66 20.72 -12.17
C LEU A 80 20.90 21.45 -13.27
N GLU A 81 19.58 21.63 -13.13
CA GLU A 81 18.75 22.38 -14.06
C GLU A 81 19.13 23.86 -14.10
N ASN A 82 19.27 24.51 -12.92
CA ASN A 82 19.75 25.89 -12.85
C ASN A 82 21.15 26.06 -13.47
N LEU A 83 22.03 25.07 -13.29
CA LEU A 83 23.37 25.09 -13.91
C LEU A 83 23.31 24.85 -15.42
N GLU A 84 22.41 24.00 -15.91
CA GLU A 84 22.17 23.80 -17.33
C GLU A 84 21.66 25.10 -17.98
N GLU A 85 20.74 25.80 -17.33
CA GLU A 85 20.21 27.08 -17.82
C GLU A 85 21.29 28.17 -17.85
N LEU A 86 22.11 28.30 -16.80
CA LEU A 86 23.25 29.21 -16.77
C LEU A 86 24.29 28.87 -17.86
N LEU A 87 24.58 27.58 -18.09
CA LEU A 87 25.49 27.13 -19.16
C LEU A 87 24.91 27.34 -20.57
N ARG A 88 23.59 27.36 -20.70
CA ARG A 88 22.88 27.59 -21.96
C ARG A 88 22.81 29.07 -22.30
N GLU A 89 22.66 29.93 -21.30
CA GLU A 89 22.66 31.39 -21.45
C GLU A 89 24.08 31.95 -21.64
N GLU A 90 25.07 31.49 -20.87
CA GLU A 90 26.48 31.86 -21.04
C GLU A 90 27.24 30.84 -21.90
N ASN A 91 27.34 31.10 -23.19
CA ASN A 91 28.24 30.38 -24.10
C ASN A 91 29.72 30.74 -23.82
N ILE A 92 30.28 30.35 -22.67
CA ILE A 92 31.65 30.70 -22.24
C ILE A 92 32.39 29.52 -21.55
N PRO A 93 33.71 29.38 -21.76
CA PRO A 93 34.58 28.28 -21.32
C PRO A 93 34.79 28.18 -19.78
N GLY A 94 33.75 27.80 -19.04
CA GLY A 94 33.84 27.41 -17.62
C GLY A 94 33.54 25.92 -17.35
N ARG A 95 33.10 25.20 -18.40
CA ARG A 95 32.56 23.83 -18.36
C ARG A 95 33.47 22.83 -17.64
N GLU A 96 34.79 22.90 -17.84
CA GLU A 96 35.71 21.94 -17.21
C GLU A 96 35.91 22.16 -15.71
N LEU A 97 35.89 23.40 -15.24
CA LEU A 97 35.99 23.73 -13.81
C LEU A 97 34.74 23.31 -13.04
N VAL A 98 33.57 23.41 -13.66
CA VAL A 98 32.29 23.00 -13.07
C VAL A 98 32.14 21.47 -13.08
N LEU A 99 32.49 20.80 -14.18
CA LEU A 99 32.53 19.33 -14.25
C LEU A 99 33.51 18.72 -13.23
N ARG A 100 34.67 19.36 -13.03
CA ARG A 100 35.64 18.94 -12.00
C ARG A 100 35.08 19.12 -10.58
N ARG A 101 34.36 20.21 -10.30
CA ARG A 101 33.75 20.47 -8.99
C ARG A 101 32.55 19.57 -8.70
N LEU A 102 31.77 19.18 -9.69
CA LEU A 102 30.71 18.17 -9.56
C LEU A 102 31.30 16.77 -9.35
N GLY A 103 32.38 16.41 -10.05
CA GLY A 103 33.09 15.15 -9.84
C GLY A 103 33.76 15.04 -8.46
N THR A 104 34.05 16.17 -7.80
CA THR A 104 34.60 16.21 -6.42
C THR A 104 33.57 16.57 -5.35
N GLY A 105 32.38 17.05 -5.72
CA GLY A 105 31.36 17.60 -4.81
C GLY A 105 30.47 16.58 -4.09
N GLY A 106 30.61 15.29 -4.40
CA GLY A 106 29.88 14.21 -3.72
C GLY A 106 30.47 13.75 -2.38
N ALA A 107 31.65 14.25 -1.98
CA ALA A 107 32.40 13.73 -0.83
C ALA A 107 32.76 14.78 0.24
N ALA A 108 32.27 16.01 0.14
CA ALA A 108 32.60 17.08 1.08
C ALA A 108 31.33 17.73 1.65
N ALA A 109 30.58 16.95 2.43
CA ALA A 109 29.56 17.48 3.31
C ALA A 109 29.82 16.97 4.74
N GLU A 110 30.88 17.48 5.37
CA GLU A 110 31.04 17.46 6.83
C GLU A 110 32.09 18.50 7.26
N ALA A 111 31.61 19.66 7.76
CA ALA A 111 32.15 20.48 8.86
C ALA A 111 31.89 22.00 8.69
N PRO A 112 31.73 22.78 9.80
CA PRO A 112 30.81 23.92 9.90
C PRO A 112 31.47 25.30 10.13
N GLY A 113 30.68 26.36 9.99
CA GLY A 113 31.02 27.77 10.30
C GLY A 113 30.90 28.63 9.03
N GLU A 114 30.34 29.84 9.01
CA GLU A 114 29.91 30.79 10.02
C GLU A 114 28.91 31.74 9.31
N GLY A 115 27.94 32.31 10.03
CA GLY A 115 27.00 33.32 9.49
C GLY A 115 27.70 34.66 9.16
N PRO A 116 26.97 35.73 8.76
CA PRO A 116 25.86 36.25 9.58
C PRO A 116 24.65 36.88 8.85
N ALA A 117 23.50 36.73 9.54
CA ALA A 117 22.37 37.65 9.79
C ALA A 117 21.99 38.80 8.82
N ALA A 118 20.80 38.62 8.21
CA ALA A 118 19.58 39.47 8.10
C ALA A 118 19.62 41.01 8.35
N PRO A 119 18.66 41.79 7.79
CA PRO A 119 17.35 41.88 8.45
C PRO A 119 16.12 41.85 7.52
N ALA A 120 14.98 41.63 8.19
CA ALA A 120 13.64 41.35 7.69
C ALA A 120 12.80 42.59 7.29
N SER A 121 11.73 42.33 6.52
CA SER A 121 10.41 43.03 6.44
C SER A 121 9.82 42.74 5.04
N ASN A 122 8.57 42.35 4.77
CA ASN A 122 7.31 42.17 5.49
C ASN A 122 6.42 41.26 4.61
N ALA A 123 5.56 40.43 5.19
CA ALA A 123 4.39 39.84 4.50
C ALA A 123 3.19 40.82 4.56
N PRO A 124 2.16 40.70 3.69
CA PRO A 124 1.06 39.78 4.00
C PRO A 124 0.41 39.06 2.79
N ALA A 125 -0.56 38.22 3.17
CA ALA A 125 -1.23 37.10 2.50
C ALA A 125 -2.12 37.34 1.23
N ALA A 126 -2.25 36.23 0.47
CA ALA A 126 -3.44 35.65 -0.20
C ALA A 126 -4.07 36.34 -1.44
N GLU A 127 -4.09 35.68 -2.62
CA GLU A 127 -5.18 34.80 -3.14
C GLU A 127 -5.00 34.45 -4.65
N LYS A 128 -5.22 33.17 -4.98
CA LYS A 128 -5.81 32.54 -6.20
C LYS A 128 -5.52 33.04 -7.63
N GLN A 129 -5.11 32.07 -8.47
CA GLN A 129 -5.54 31.70 -9.86
C GLN A 129 -4.30 31.37 -10.72
N ALA A 130 -4.02 30.10 -11.04
CA ALA A 130 -4.65 29.20 -12.03
C ALA A 130 -4.01 29.30 -13.43
N LYS A 131 -3.54 28.12 -13.91
CA LYS A 131 -3.24 27.72 -15.31
C LYS A 131 -2.02 28.38 -15.98
N ASP A 132 -1.17 27.72 -16.75
CA ASP A 132 -1.24 26.44 -17.48
C ASP A 132 0.17 25.81 -17.55
N GLN A 133 0.26 24.49 -17.36
CA GLN A 133 1.37 23.64 -17.79
C GLN A 133 0.85 22.64 -18.83
N PRO A 134 1.44 22.56 -20.04
CA PRO A 134 1.54 21.30 -20.77
C PRO A 134 2.74 20.51 -20.21
N LYS A 135 2.49 19.34 -19.63
CA LYS A 135 2.77 18.04 -20.28
C LYS A 135 4.16 17.97 -20.92
N ASP A 136 5.11 17.36 -20.22
CA ASP A 136 5.78 16.14 -20.69
C ASP A 136 6.62 15.52 -19.56
N ALA A 137 7.06 14.28 -19.78
CA ALA A 137 7.81 13.38 -18.90
C ALA A 137 6.97 12.53 -17.92
N ALA A 138 6.40 11.47 -18.52
CA ALA A 138 6.02 10.24 -17.85
C ALA A 138 7.09 9.79 -16.85
N ARG A 139 6.73 9.77 -15.55
CA ARG A 139 7.48 9.07 -14.52
C ARG A 139 7.19 7.57 -14.67
N ALA A 140 8.06 6.89 -15.42
CA ALA A 140 8.18 5.44 -15.38
C ALA A 140 8.66 5.04 -13.96
N ASN A 141 7.73 4.54 -13.15
CA ASN A 141 8.05 3.91 -11.87
C ASN A 141 8.21 2.41 -12.14
N ASP A 142 9.46 1.94 -12.06
CA ASP A 142 9.85 0.54 -12.14
C ASP A 142 9.23 -0.29 -11.00
N GLY A 143 8.08 -0.91 -11.27
CA GLY A 143 7.79 -2.27 -10.79
C GLY A 143 8.34 -3.28 -11.80
N PRO A 144 8.38 -4.60 -11.52
CA PRO A 144 8.86 -5.59 -12.46
C PRO A 144 7.82 -5.75 -13.59
N GLY A 145 7.81 -4.78 -14.50
CA GLY A 145 6.92 -4.68 -15.65
C GLY A 145 7.64 -5.20 -16.88
N HIS A 146 7.07 -6.22 -17.49
CA HIS A 146 7.45 -6.65 -18.84
C HIS A 146 7.32 -5.47 -19.82
N GLU A 147 8.26 -5.37 -20.77
CA GLU A 147 8.32 -4.32 -21.81
C GLU A 147 7.02 -4.18 -22.63
N ASP A 148 6.16 -5.20 -22.64
CA ASP A 148 4.87 -5.21 -23.35
C ASP A 148 3.72 -4.47 -22.61
N PHE A 149 3.88 -4.13 -21.33
CA PHE A 149 2.79 -3.60 -20.48
C PHE A 149 3.22 -2.43 -19.60
N PRO A 150 3.30 -1.19 -20.14
CA PRO A 150 3.61 -0.01 -19.34
C PRO A 150 2.57 0.19 -18.23
N SER A 151 3.03 0.49 -17.01
CA SER A 151 2.18 0.96 -15.92
C SER A 151 1.62 2.33 -16.28
N ILE A 152 0.33 2.39 -16.56
CA ILE A 152 -0.38 3.63 -16.86
C ILE A 152 -1.20 3.96 -15.63
N ASP A 153 -1.02 5.15 -15.06
CA ASP A 153 -1.93 5.73 -14.08
C ASP A 153 -2.21 7.17 -14.51
N LEU A 154 -3.36 7.40 -15.14
CA LEU A 154 -3.77 8.73 -15.59
C LEU A 154 -4.42 9.55 -14.47
N ASP A 155 -4.31 9.11 -13.21
CA ASP A 155 -4.86 9.76 -12.01
C ASP A 155 -6.39 9.99 -12.08
N TYR A 156 -7.07 9.31 -13.00
CA TYR A 156 -8.50 9.42 -13.28
C TYR A 156 -9.32 8.38 -12.48
N VAL A 157 -8.72 7.22 -12.18
CA VAL A 157 -9.25 6.21 -11.26
C VAL A 157 -8.12 5.74 -10.35
N LYS A 158 -8.23 5.98 -9.04
CA LYS A 158 -7.29 5.38 -8.09
C LYS A 158 -7.74 3.97 -7.74
N VAL A 159 -6.93 2.98 -8.11
CA VAL A 159 -7.15 1.57 -7.76
C VAL A 159 -6.27 1.23 -6.55
N GLY A 160 -6.89 0.81 -5.45
CA GLY A 160 -6.20 0.44 -4.22
C GLY A 160 -6.61 -0.92 -3.69
N ASN A 161 -5.84 -1.43 -2.72
CA ASN A 161 -6.17 -2.65 -1.96
C ASN A 161 -6.54 -3.84 -2.85
N VAL A 162 -5.75 -4.05 -3.91
CA VAL A 162 -5.97 -5.13 -4.86
C VAL A 162 -5.52 -6.45 -4.23
N GLN A 163 -6.47 -7.37 -4.10
CA GLN A 163 -6.26 -8.72 -3.59
C GLN A 163 -6.64 -9.71 -4.69
N VAL A 164 -5.68 -10.49 -5.15
CA VAL A 164 -5.91 -11.56 -6.11
C VAL A 164 -5.69 -12.87 -5.38
N ARG A 165 -6.77 -13.59 -5.09
CA ARG A 165 -6.72 -14.86 -4.36
C ARG A 165 -7.22 -16.01 -5.22
N GLU A 166 -6.50 -17.12 -5.19
CA GLU A 166 -6.99 -18.36 -5.77
C GLU A 166 -8.16 -18.97 -4.96
N ILE A 167 -9.24 -19.35 -5.65
CA ILE A 167 -10.34 -20.13 -5.13
C ILE A 167 -10.24 -21.56 -5.67
N ARG A 168 -10.66 -22.54 -4.85
CA ARG A 168 -10.78 -23.95 -5.24
C ARG A 168 -11.46 -24.10 -6.60
N GLY A 169 -10.85 -24.90 -7.48
CA GLY A 169 -11.36 -25.18 -8.83
C GLY A 169 -10.77 -24.31 -9.94
N GLY A 170 -9.60 -23.68 -9.72
CA GLY A 170 -8.93 -22.87 -10.74
C GLY A 170 -9.63 -21.54 -11.04
N LYS A 171 -10.43 -21.05 -10.08
CA LYS A 171 -11.08 -19.73 -10.15
C LYS A 171 -10.24 -18.72 -9.38
N LEU A 172 -10.25 -17.47 -9.83
CA LEU A 172 -9.55 -16.36 -9.18
C LEU A 172 -10.57 -15.39 -8.61
N ARG A 173 -10.37 -14.97 -7.37
CA ARG A 173 -11.10 -13.86 -6.75
C ARG A 173 -10.25 -12.61 -6.87
N LEU A 174 -10.76 -11.63 -7.57
CA LEU A 174 -10.17 -10.30 -7.63
C LEU A 174 -11.01 -9.37 -6.76
N ALA A 175 -10.43 -8.83 -5.70
CA ALA A 175 -11.04 -7.77 -4.91
C ALA A 175 -10.21 -6.50 -5.06
N LEU A 176 -10.84 -5.38 -5.41
CA LEU A 176 -10.15 -4.12 -5.64
C LEU A 176 -11.03 -2.95 -5.22
N ASP A 177 -10.39 -1.91 -4.69
CA ASP A 177 -11.04 -0.69 -4.25
C ASP A 177 -10.86 0.39 -5.31
N LEU A 178 -11.95 0.82 -5.94
CA LEU A 178 -11.97 1.90 -6.93
C LEU A 178 -12.33 3.21 -6.25
N ARG A 179 -11.50 4.24 -6.45
CA ARG A 179 -11.73 5.61 -6.00
C ARG A 179 -11.76 6.57 -7.18
N ASN A 180 -12.81 7.37 -7.24
CA ASN A 180 -12.91 8.46 -8.20
C ASN A 180 -12.13 9.68 -7.66
N THR A 181 -11.19 10.18 -8.44
CA THR A 181 -10.38 11.35 -8.10
C THR A 181 -11.14 12.66 -8.38
N ASP A 182 -12.10 12.65 -9.31
CA ASP A 182 -13.00 13.78 -9.59
C ASP A 182 -14.36 13.56 -8.93
N SER A 183 -14.51 14.06 -7.71
CA SER A 183 -15.74 13.90 -6.91
C SER A 183 -17.00 14.57 -7.47
N GLN A 184 -16.89 15.37 -8.55
CA GLN A 184 -18.02 16.09 -9.14
C GLN A 184 -18.73 15.30 -10.25
N LYS A 185 -18.05 14.36 -10.91
CA LYS A 185 -18.60 13.58 -12.02
C LYS A 185 -18.76 12.11 -11.63
N ILE A 186 -19.79 11.46 -12.17
CA ILE A 186 -19.91 10.01 -12.04
C ILE A 186 -19.02 9.37 -13.09
N LEU A 187 -18.09 8.55 -12.64
CA LEU A 187 -17.15 7.83 -13.47
C LEU A 187 -17.69 6.44 -13.81
N SER A 188 -17.59 6.01 -15.06
CA SER A 188 -17.82 4.60 -15.38
C SER A 188 -16.77 4.06 -16.32
N GLY A 189 -16.67 2.74 -16.39
CA GLY A 189 -15.64 2.06 -17.15
C GLY A 189 -15.76 0.56 -17.01
N VAL A 190 -14.76 -0.13 -17.56
CA VAL A 190 -14.69 -1.60 -17.57
C VAL A 190 -13.36 -2.06 -16.97
N VAL A 191 -13.42 -3.03 -16.07
CA VAL A 191 -12.25 -3.74 -15.55
C VAL A 191 -12.07 -5.03 -16.37
N SER A 192 -10.88 -5.23 -16.91
CA SER A 192 -10.47 -6.46 -17.59
C SER A 192 -9.19 -7.01 -16.96
N GLY A 193 -9.07 -8.32 -16.90
CA GLY A 193 -7.89 -9.00 -16.37
C GLY A 193 -7.27 -9.95 -17.37
N THR A 194 -5.95 -10.03 -17.39
CA THR A 194 -5.20 -11.05 -18.14
C THR A 194 -4.32 -11.82 -17.16
N LEU A 195 -4.39 -13.14 -17.19
CA LEU A 195 -3.54 -14.01 -16.41
C LEU A 195 -2.22 -14.23 -17.15
N LEU A 196 -1.11 -14.03 -16.47
CA LEU A 196 0.24 -14.38 -16.90
C LEU A 196 0.70 -15.60 -16.09
N THR A 197 0.84 -16.75 -16.75
CA THR A 197 1.34 -17.99 -16.12
C THR A 197 2.86 -17.94 -16.00
N ALA A 198 3.44 -18.72 -15.08
CA ALA A 198 4.89 -18.88 -14.92
C ALA A 198 5.62 -19.29 -16.23
N ASP A 199 4.92 -19.93 -17.16
CA ASP A 199 5.41 -20.30 -18.49
C ASP A 199 5.48 -19.10 -19.49
N GLY A 200 5.17 -17.89 -19.03
CA GLY A 200 5.11 -16.68 -19.88
C GLY A 200 3.90 -16.60 -20.80
N LYS A 201 2.97 -17.57 -20.72
CA LYS A 201 1.74 -17.58 -21.52
C LYS A 201 0.67 -16.70 -20.90
N THR A 202 -0.02 -15.93 -21.74
CA THR A 202 -1.12 -15.05 -21.35
C THR A 202 -2.47 -15.67 -21.67
N TYR A 203 -3.40 -15.56 -20.72
CA TYR A 203 -4.78 -16.03 -20.88
C TYR A 203 -5.76 -14.94 -20.44
N PRO A 204 -6.71 -14.53 -21.30
CA PRO A 204 -7.73 -13.56 -20.90
C PRO A 204 -8.62 -14.15 -19.81
N LEU A 205 -8.87 -13.39 -18.74
CA LEU A 205 -9.77 -13.79 -17.67
C LEU A 205 -11.21 -13.49 -18.09
N ARG A 206 -12.09 -14.50 -18.02
CA ARG A 206 -13.53 -14.31 -18.19
C ARG A 206 -14.20 -14.26 -16.82
N PHE A 207 -15.03 -13.25 -16.62
CA PHE A 207 -15.85 -13.13 -15.41
C PHE A 207 -17.08 -14.03 -15.51
N ASP A 208 -17.47 -14.64 -14.40
CA ASP A 208 -18.58 -15.63 -14.34
C ASP A 208 -19.96 -15.01 -14.63
N GLN A 209 -20.09 -13.69 -14.41
CA GLN A 209 -21.31 -12.93 -14.69
C GLN A 209 -21.01 -11.83 -15.71
N GLU A 210 -21.88 -11.75 -16.73
CA GLU A 210 -21.95 -10.62 -17.65
C GLU A 210 -22.19 -9.33 -16.84
N ASP A 211 -21.55 -8.22 -17.23
CA ASP A 211 -21.56 -6.90 -16.57
C ASP A 211 -20.79 -6.71 -15.25
N VAL A 212 -20.20 -7.72 -14.63
CA VAL A 212 -19.41 -7.49 -13.39
C VAL A 212 -18.17 -6.62 -13.64
N GLY A 213 -17.62 -6.68 -14.87
CA GLY A 213 -16.54 -5.80 -15.34
C GLY A 213 -16.94 -4.33 -15.39
N ASN A 214 -18.23 -4.02 -15.53
CA ASN A 214 -18.71 -2.66 -15.70
C ASN A 214 -18.88 -1.99 -14.32
N PHE A 215 -18.21 -0.86 -14.13
CA PHE A 215 -18.36 -0.07 -12.91
C PHE A 215 -18.92 1.31 -13.22
N ARG A 216 -19.75 1.82 -12.31
CA ARG A 216 -20.20 3.21 -12.25
C ARG A 216 -20.03 3.68 -10.81
N ILE A 217 -19.18 4.68 -10.59
CA ILE A 217 -18.73 5.12 -9.27
C ILE A 217 -18.81 6.64 -9.18
N SER A 218 -19.41 7.13 -8.09
CA SER A 218 -19.41 8.57 -7.79
C SER A 218 -18.20 8.95 -6.94
N ARG A 219 -17.87 8.15 -5.92
CA ARG A 219 -16.72 8.38 -5.03
C ARG A 219 -15.89 7.13 -4.79
N PHE A 220 -16.52 6.07 -4.30
CA PHE A 220 -15.86 4.83 -3.93
C PHE A 220 -16.71 3.61 -4.30
N LYS A 221 -16.07 2.53 -4.75
CA LYS A 221 -16.70 1.22 -4.90
C LYS A 221 -15.67 0.13 -4.70
N ARG A 222 -15.98 -0.82 -3.82
CA ARG A 222 -15.25 -2.08 -3.73
C ARG A 222 -15.84 -3.05 -4.76
N ALA A 223 -15.04 -3.42 -5.76
CA ALA A 223 -15.39 -4.42 -6.75
C ALA A 223 -14.82 -5.78 -6.32
N VAL A 224 -15.67 -6.79 -6.26
CA VAL A 224 -15.26 -8.17 -5.99
C VAL A 224 -15.75 -9.01 -7.16
N MET A 225 -14.81 -9.58 -7.88
CA MET A 225 -15.06 -10.31 -9.12
C MET A 225 -14.52 -11.73 -8.96
N VAL A 226 -15.23 -12.68 -9.54
CA VAL A 226 -14.74 -14.05 -9.67
C VAL A 226 -14.52 -14.29 -11.15
N ALA A 227 -13.27 -14.58 -11.51
CA ALA A 227 -12.88 -14.90 -12.87
C ALA A 227 -12.49 -16.37 -12.95
N ALA A 228 -12.80 -16.99 -14.09
CA ALA A 228 -12.31 -18.30 -14.44
C ALA A 228 -11.36 -18.19 -15.63
N THR A 229 -10.31 -19.01 -15.61
CA THR A 229 -9.44 -19.17 -16.77
C THR A 229 -10.11 -20.14 -17.75
N GLU A 230 -10.03 -19.85 -19.05
CA GLU A 230 -10.64 -20.69 -20.10
C GLU A 230 -10.06 -22.11 -20.15
N LYS A 231 -8.87 -22.31 -19.56
CA LYS A 231 -8.23 -23.61 -19.36
C LYS A 231 -7.90 -23.79 -17.88
N GLN A 232 -8.07 -25.01 -17.35
CA GLN A 232 -7.56 -25.39 -16.03
C GLN A 232 -6.03 -25.42 -16.09
N ILE A 233 -5.41 -24.33 -15.69
CA ILE A 233 -3.95 -24.15 -15.69
C ILE A 233 -3.51 -23.98 -14.24
N SER A 234 -2.30 -24.45 -13.93
CA SER A 234 -1.70 -24.24 -12.62
C SER A 234 -1.52 -22.74 -12.36
N LEU A 235 -2.05 -22.26 -11.23
CA LEU A 235 -1.96 -20.86 -10.79
C LEU A 235 -0.70 -20.60 -9.94
N THR A 236 0.18 -21.60 -9.79
CA THR A 236 1.44 -21.47 -9.05
C THR A 236 2.34 -20.43 -9.71
N ASN A 237 2.72 -19.38 -8.97
CA ASN A 237 3.50 -18.24 -9.44
C ASN A 237 2.87 -17.46 -10.62
N ALA A 238 1.54 -17.53 -10.77
CA ALA A 238 0.86 -16.72 -11.76
C ALA A 238 0.77 -15.25 -11.31
N GLN A 239 0.78 -14.35 -12.28
CA GLN A 239 0.53 -12.93 -12.09
C GLN A 239 -0.73 -12.54 -12.85
N VAL A 240 -1.45 -11.53 -12.38
CA VAL A 240 -2.64 -10.99 -13.04
C VAL A 240 -2.36 -9.55 -13.42
N ILE A 241 -2.46 -9.28 -14.72
CA ILE A 241 -2.42 -7.94 -15.29
C ILE A 241 -3.85 -7.41 -15.21
N LEU A 242 -4.04 -6.35 -14.43
CA LEU A 242 -5.31 -5.66 -14.28
C LEU A 242 -5.31 -4.42 -15.17
N GLU A 243 -6.30 -4.31 -16.04
CA GLU A 243 -6.55 -3.12 -16.87
C GLU A 243 -7.90 -2.50 -16.50
N VAL A 244 -7.92 -1.17 -16.35
CA VAL A 244 -9.16 -0.41 -16.20
C VAL A 244 -9.29 0.53 -17.39
N ARG A 245 -10.40 0.41 -18.11
CA ARG A 245 -10.73 1.26 -19.26
C ARG A 245 -11.84 2.24 -18.92
N SER A 246 -11.73 3.46 -19.44
CA SER A 246 -12.78 4.49 -19.34
C SER A 246 -13.98 4.17 -20.25
N GLN A 247 -15.06 4.95 -20.15
CA GLN A 247 -16.19 4.94 -21.11
C GLN A 247 -15.73 5.12 -22.56
N GLU A 248 -14.66 5.89 -22.77
CA GLU A 248 -14.07 6.17 -24.07
C GLU A 248 -13.11 5.06 -24.56
N ASN A 249 -13.11 3.91 -23.88
CA ASN A 249 -12.25 2.74 -24.16
C ASN A 249 -10.74 3.01 -24.09
N THR A 250 -10.34 4.12 -23.46
CA THR A 250 -8.95 4.45 -23.16
C THR A 250 -8.49 3.70 -21.91
N VAL A 251 -7.27 3.14 -21.93
CA VAL A 251 -6.68 2.49 -20.75
C VAL A 251 -6.26 3.57 -19.77
N VAL A 252 -6.91 3.60 -18.61
CA VAL A 252 -6.71 4.60 -17.56
C VAL A 252 -5.76 4.09 -16.49
N PHE A 253 -5.83 2.80 -16.20
CA PHE A 253 -5.00 2.14 -15.21
C PHE A 253 -4.53 0.79 -15.73
N ARG A 254 -3.24 0.50 -15.58
CA ARG A 254 -2.67 -0.84 -15.80
C ARG A 254 -1.63 -1.15 -14.75
N ASN A 255 -1.77 -2.30 -14.08
CA ASN A 255 -0.77 -2.79 -13.13
C ASN A 255 -0.80 -4.33 -13.01
N ILE A 256 0.30 -4.92 -12.53
CA ILE A 256 0.51 -6.35 -12.40
C ILE A 256 0.48 -6.73 -10.91
N PHE A 257 -0.30 -7.75 -10.58
CA PHE A 257 -0.47 -8.24 -9.21
C PHE A 257 -0.17 -9.73 -9.13
N ALA A 258 0.59 -10.15 -8.11
CA ALA A 258 0.84 -11.57 -7.87
C ALA A 258 -0.45 -12.27 -7.35
N VAL A 259 -0.64 -13.53 -7.73
CA VAL A 259 -1.72 -14.36 -7.19
C VAL A 259 -1.32 -14.89 -5.81
N GLU A 260 -2.13 -14.63 -4.79
CA GLU A 260 -1.98 -15.19 -3.45
C GLU A 260 -2.73 -16.53 -3.31
N HIS A 261 -2.07 -17.50 -2.68
CA HIS A 261 -2.61 -18.83 -2.36
C HIS A 261 -3.22 -18.89 -0.95
#